data_AF-A0A8S4RVQ5-F1
#
_entry.id   AF-A0A8S4RVQ5-F1
#
_cell.length_a   1.000
_cell.length_b   1.000
_cell.length_c   1.000
_cell.angle_alpha   90.00
_cell.angle_beta   90.00
_cell.angle_gamma   90.00
#
_symmetry.space_group_name_H-M   'P 1'
#
loop_
_entity.id
_entity.type
_entity.pdbx_description
1 polymer ?
#
loop_
_entity_poly.entity_id
_entity_poly.type
_entity_poly.pdbx_seq_one_letter_code
_entity_poly.pdbx_strand_id
1 'polypeptide(L)'
;MLRILWTAHRTNASILRHLTKSTCLQKFLEYLGHNARSDGDNLEKIVVTGKVEGQGHRGCSTMRWLDQIHSAPDSNVHIALHVAKNRVKWRDIVRKIVNGRGHDPQKSET
;
A
#
# COMPACT_ATOMS: atom_id res chain seq x y z
N MET A 1 -17.77 -16.40 -8.09
CA MET A 1 -18.30 -15.68 -9.26
C MET A 1 -18.12 -14.18 -9.06
N LEU A 2 -17.64 -13.47 -10.09
CA LEU A 2 -17.54 -12.00 -10.06
C LEU A 2 -18.95 -11.43 -10.27
N ARG A 3 -19.40 -10.53 -9.38
CA ARG A 3 -20.74 -9.89 -9.44
C ARG A 3 -20.79 -8.79 -10.52
N ILE A 4 -20.46 -9.13 -11.76
CA ILE A 4 -20.40 -8.20 -12.88
C ILE A 4 -21.72 -8.30 -13.65
N LEU A 5 -22.45 -7.19 -13.76
CA LEU A 5 -23.64 -7.13 -14.61
C LEU A 5 -23.24 -7.27 -16.07
N TRP A 6 -24.01 -8.02 -16.83
CA TRP A 6 -23.80 -8.23 -18.27
C TRP A 6 -23.92 -6.91 -19.07
N THR A 7 -24.70 -5.93 -18.57
CA THR A 7 -24.82 -4.56 -19.10
C THR A 7 -23.63 -3.66 -18.82
N ALA A 8 -22.66 -4.07 -18.00
CA ALA A 8 -21.53 -3.21 -17.65
C ALA A 8 -20.51 -3.03 -18.79
N HIS A 9 -20.71 -3.69 -19.95
CA HIS A 9 -19.83 -3.64 -21.14
C HIS A 9 -18.33 -3.58 -20.76
N ARG A 10 -17.91 -4.51 -19.89
CA ARG A 10 -16.53 -4.58 -19.38
C ARG A 10 -15.66 -5.48 -20.27
N THR A 11 -14.45 -5.03 -20.56
CA THR A 11 -13.45 -5.87 -21.23
C THR A 11 -12.73 -6.78 -20.21
N ASN A 12 -12.40 -8.01 -20.63
CA ASN A 12 -11.68 -8.97 -19.79
C ASN A 12 -10.35 -8.41 -19.27
N ALA A 13 -9.65 -7.61 -20.10
CA ALA A 13 -8.42 -6.94 -19.70
C ALA A 13 -8.62 -5.93 -18.56
N SER A 14 -9.72 -5.17 -18.57
CA SER A 14 -10.06 -4.24 -17.48
C SER A 14 -10.35 -4.99 -16.18
N ILE A 15 -11.12 -6.08 -16.25
CA ILE A 15 -11.45 -6.93 -15.11
C ILE A 15 -10.17 -7.53 -14.49
N LEU A 16 -9.28 -8.09 -15.33
CA LEU A 16 -8.00 -8.63 -14.89
C LEU A 16 -7.11 -7.57 -14.26
N ARG A 17 -7.05 -6.37 -14.84
CA ARG A 17 -6.26 -5.25 -14.30
C ARG A 17 -6.80 -4.77 -12.95
N HIS A 18 -8.12 -4.82 -12.75
CA HIS A 18 -8.73 -4.49 -11.47
C HIS A 18 -8.43 -5.55 -10.40
N LEU A 19 -8.59 -6.83 -10.73
CA LEU A 19 -8.33 -7.95 -9.82
C LEU A 19 -6.86 -8.03 -9.42
N THR A 20 -5.95 -7.84 -10.37
CA THR A 20 -4.51 -7.82 -10.08
C THR A 20 -4.16 -6.64 -9.17
N LYS A 21 -4.65 -5.42 -9.47
CA LYS A 21 -4.46 -4.25 -8.60
C LYS A 21 -5.02 -4.46 -7.19
N SER A 22 -6.23 -4.98 -7.03
CA SER A 22 -6.83 -5.22 -5.71
C SER A 22 -6.04 -6.24 -4.90
N THR A 23 -5.59 -7.31 -5.54
CA THR A 23 -4.83 -8.39 -4.89
C THR A 23 -3.42 -7.92 -4.50
N CYS A 24 -2.72 -7.23 -5.40
CA CYS A 24 -1.42 -6.63 -5.11
C CYS A 24 -1.49 -5.62 -3.98
N LEU A 25 -2.51 -4.76 -3.96
CA LEU A 25 -2.70 -3.77 -2.91
C LEU A 25 -2.98 -4.42 -1.55
N GLN A 26 -3.82 -5.46 -1.51
CA GLN A 26 -4.09 -6.20 -0.28
C GLN A 26 -2.80 -6.79 0.29
N LYS A 27 -2.00 -7.46 -0.55
CA LYS A 27 -0.72 -8.06 -0.14
C LYS A 27 0.28 -7.01 0.35
N PHE A 28 0.34 -5.87 -0.32
CA PHE A 28 1.18 -4.74 0.08
C PHE A 28 0.79 -4.18 1.47
N LEU A 29 -0.51 -4.04 1.74
CA LEU A 29 -1.00 -3.56 3.04
C LEU A 29 -0.84 -4.61 4.16
N GLU A 30 -0.98 -5.90 3.85
CA GLU A 30 -0.67 -6.98 4.78
C GLU A 30 0.81 -6.93 5.20
N TYR A 31 1.70 -6.75 4.22
CA TYR A 31 3.13 -6.63 4.42
C TYR A 31 3.52 -5.38 5.22
N LEU A 32 2.96 -4.20 4.90
CA LEU A 32 3.17 -2.99 5.71
C LEU A 32 2.69 -3.16 7.15
N GLY A 33 1.56 -3.83 7.34
CA GLY A 33 1.05 -4.14 8.68
C GLY A 33 1.94 -5.10 9.45
N HIS A 34 2.56 -6.06 8.77
CA HIS A 34 3.53 -6.97 9.37
C HIS A 34 4.79 -6.20 9.78
N ASN A 35 5.34 -5.38 8.89
CA ASN A 35 6.51 -4.53 9.16
C ASN A 35 6.31 -3.59 10.34
N ALA A 36 5.14 -2.95 10.45
CA ALA A 36 4.85 -2.04 11.55
C ALA A 36 4.79 -2.72 12.94
N ARG A 37 4.58 -4.05 12.98
CA ARG A 37 4.43 -4.85 14.22
C ARG A 37 5.60 -5.79 14.49
N SER A 38 6.48 -5.98 13.52
CA SER A 38 7.68 -6.76 13.71
C SER A 38 8.59 -6.00 14.67
N ASP A 39 8.92 -6.60 15.81
CA ASP A 39 9.85 -6.04 16.78
C ASP A 39 11.29 -6.10 16.21
N GLY A 40 12.04 -5.01 16.37
CA GLY A 40 13.39 -4.83 15.85
C GLY A 40 13.55 -3.65 14.86
N ASP A 41 14.80 -3.37 14.51
CA ASP A 41 15.19 -2.44 13.43
C ASP A 41 15.37 -3.24 12.14
N ASN A 42 14.27 -3.82 11.66
CA ASN A 42 14.24 -4.56 10.39
C ASN A 42 14.65 -3.60 9.26
N LEU A 43 15.47 -4.07 8.32
CA LEU A 43 15.92 -3.29 7.16
C LEU A 43 14.75 -2.57 6.47
N GLU A 44 13.61 -3.23 6.35
CA GLU A 44 12.40 -2.69 5.73
C GLU A 44 11.82 -1.51 6.51
N LYS A 45 11.88 -1.53 7.84
CA LYS A 45 11.44 -0.42 8.71
C LYS A 45 12.41 0.76 8.64
N ILE A 46 13.70 0.49 8.56
CA ILE A 46 14.76 1.48 8.32
C ILE A 46 14.57 2.14 6.94
N VAL A 47 14.31 1.34 5.92
CA VAL A 47 14.09 1.79 4.53
C VAL A 47 12.79 2.59 4.39
N VAL A 48 11.70 2.17 5.04
CA VAL A 48 10.39 2.85 4.99
C VAL A 48 10.35 4.11 5.85
N THR A 49 11.09 4.15 6.97
CA THR A 49 11.12 5.32 7.87
C THR A 49 12.24 6.30 7.51
N GLY A 50 13.22 5.86 6.70
CA GLY A 50 14.37 6.69 6.30
C GLY A 50 15.36 6.99 7.43
N LYS A 51 15.20 6.38 8.61
CA LYS A 51 16.13 6.45 9.75
C LYS A 51 17.23 5.39 9.60
N VAL A 52 18.17 5.64 8.70
CA VAL A 52 19.49 4.99 8.77
C VAL A 52 20.29 5.77 9.80
N GLU A 53 20.45 5.23 11.01
CA GLU A 53 21.45 5.72 11.97
C GLU A 53 22.82 5.23 11.50
N GLY A 54 23.38 5.87 10.49
CA GLY A 54 24.66 5.49 9.90
C GLY A 54 25.20 6.55 8.97
N GLN A 55 26.32 7.14 9.35
CA GLN A 55 27.09 8.06 8.52
C GLN A 55 27.67 7.25 7.34
N GLY A 56 27.02 7.30 6.17
CA GLY A 56 27.40 6.50 5.01
C GLY A 56 28.81 6.82 4.50
N HIS A 57 29.55 5.79 4.07
CA HIS A 57 30.85 5.93 3.43
C HIS A 57 30.72 6.61 2.04
N ARG A 58 31.65 7.52 1.73
CA ARG A 58 31.73 8.22 0.44
C ARG A 58 31.70 7.21 -0.73
N GLY A 59 30.71 7.36 -1.61
CA GLY A 59 30.63 6.61 -2.88
C GLY A 59 29.43 5.65 -3.02
N CYS A 60 28.65 5.41 -1.96
CA CYS A 60 27.38 4.68 -2.10
C CYS A 60 26.28 5.67 -2.49
N SER A 61 25.67 5.50 -3.67
CA SER A 61 24.55 6.34 -4.11
C SER A 61 23.47 6.36 -3.04
N THR A 62 23.26 7.53 -2.42
CA THR A 62 22.23 7.78 -1.40
C THR A 62 20.87 7.94 -2.07
N MET A 63 20.52 7.06 -3.00
CA MET A 63 19.19 7.09 -3.59
C MET A 63 18.28 6.33 -2.65
N ARG A 64 17.55 7.05 -1.80
CA ARG A 64 16.58 6.43 -0.89
C ARG A 64 15.54 5.74 -1.77
N TRP A 65 15.15 4.52 -1.45
CA TRP A 65 14.00 3.88 -2.09
C TRP A 65 12.74 4.75 -1.96
N LEU A 66 12.62 5.54 -0.87
CA LEU A 66 11.62 6.61 -0.73
C LEU A 66 11.75 7.73 -1.78
N ASP A 67 12.98 8.16 -2.13
CA ASP A 67 13.21 9.15 -3.19
C ASP A 67 12.80 8.60 -4.58
N GLN A 68 12.80 7.28 -4.76
CA GLN A 68 12.25 6.63 -5.96
C GLN A 68 10.71 6.54 -5.94
N ILE A 69 10.08 6.65 -4.76
CA ILE A 69 8.62 6.70 -4.55
C ILE A 69 8.14 8.15 -4.37
N HIS A 70 8.79 9.11 -5.05
CA HIS A 70 8.48 10.55 -5.04
C HIS A 70 7.11 10.87 -5.67
N SER A 71 6.05 10.39 -5.03
CA SER A 71 4.65 10.74 -5.27
C SER A 71 3.80 10.52 -4.02
N ALA A 72 4.26 9.73 -3.05
CA ALA A 72 3.63 9.64 -1.74
C ALA A 72 4.35 10.58 -0.75
N PRO A 73 3.64 11.48 -0.04
CA PRO A 73 4.27 12.29 0.99
C PRO A 73 4.77 11.38 2.12
N ASP A 74 6.04 11.53 2.52
CA ASP A 74 6.69 10.75 3.58
C ASP A 74 5.88 10.72 4.90
N SER A 75 5.12 11.78 5.16
CA SER A 75 4.20 11.90 6.29
C SER A 75 3.09 10.84 6.27
N ASN A 76 2.55 10.49 5.11
CA ASN A 76 1.48 9.50 5.00
C ASN A 76 1.96 8.10 5.33
N VAL A 77 3.21 7.76 4.99
CA VAL A 77 3.80 6.44 5.26
C VAL A 77 4.05 6.26 6.76
N HIS A 78 4.60 7.27 7.43
CA HIS A 78 4.81 7.23 8.87
C HIS A 78 3.48 7.15 9.65
N ILE A 79 2.46 7.89 9.23
CA ILE A 79 1.11 7.80 9.81
C ILE A 79 0.52 6.40 9.59
N ALA A 80 0.68 5.83 8.38
CA ALA A 80 0.21 4.48 8.09
C ALA A 80 0.89 3.43 8.97
N LEU A 81 2.21 3.52 9.16
CA LEU A 81 2.95 2.64 10.06
C LEU A 81 2.50 2.80 11.53
N HIS A 82 2.28 4.04 11.98
CA HIS A 82 1.79 4.29 13.35
C HIS A 82 0.40 3.68 13.58
N VAL A 83 -0.52 3.86 12.63
CA VAL A 83 -1.87 3.29 12.70
C VAL A 83 -1.83 1.76 12.57
N ALA A 84 -0.88 1.22 11.79
CA ALA A 84 -0.69 -0.21 11.61
C ALA A 84 -0.29 -0.93 12.92
N LYS A 85 0.32 -0.24 13.89
CA LYS A 85 0.60 -0.81 15.22
C LYS A 85 -0.66 -1.35 15.90
N ASN A 86 -1.80 -0.66 15.75
CA ASN A 86 -3.07 -1.16 16.24
C ASN A 86 -3.68 -2.18 15.26
N ARG A 87 -3.62 -3.47 15.60
CA ARG A 87 -4.10 -4.57 14.74
C ARG A 87 -5.57 -4.46 14.35
N VAL A 88 -6.44 -4.01 15.27
CA VAL A 88 -7.88 -3.91 15.02
C VAL A 88 -8.18 -2.76 14.07
N LYS A 89 -7.63 -1.56 14.35
CA LYS A 89 -7.77 -0.39 13.49
C LYS A 89 -7.17 -0.62 12.10
N TRP A 90 -6.00 -1.27 12.02
CA TRP A 90 -5.37 -1.60 10.75
C TRP A 90 -6.24 -2.51 9.89
N ARG A 91 -6.77 -3.60 10.47
CA ARG A 91 -7.66 -4.51 9.74
C ARG A 91 -8.91 -3.82 9.22
N ASP A 92 -9.44 -2.85 9.98
CA ASP A 92 -10.59 -2.07 9.55
C ASP A 92 -10.26 -1.16 8.37
N ILE A 93 -9.13 -0.47 8.43
CA ILE A 93 -8.64 0.39 7.35
C ILE A 93 -8.31 -0.42 6.10
N VAL A 94 -7.60 -1.55 6.23
CA VAL A 94 -7.30 -2.44 5.09
C VAL A 94 -8.58 -2.95 4.45
N ARG A 95 -9.57 -3.41 5.25
CA ARG A 95 -10.88 -3.80 4.71
C ARG A 95 -11.57 -2.65 4.00
N LYS A 96 -11.57 -1.44 4.56
CA LYS A 96 -12.14 -0.23 3.93
C LYS A 96 -11.44 0.14 2.62
N ILE A 97 -10.11 0.02 2.56
CA ILE A 97 -9.33 0.35 1.36
C ILE A 97 -9.56 -0.70 0.27
N VAL A 98 -9.55 -1.98 0.62
CA VAL A 98 -9.77 -3.09 -0.33
C VAL A 98 -11.22 -3.07 -0.84
N ASN A 99 -12.20 -2.88 0.04
CA ASN A 99 -13.61 -2.86 -0.33
C ASN A 99 -14.04 -1.53 -0.96
N GLY A 100 -13.49 -0.40 -0.51
CA GLY A 100 -13.79 0.93 -1.02
C GLY A 100 -13.18 1.20 -2.40
N ARG A 101 -12.06 0.55 -2.74
CA ARG A 101 -11.53 0.55 -4.12
C ARG A 101 -12.16 -0.52 -5.01
N GLY A 102 -12.86 -1.49 -4.42
CA GLY A 102 -13.80 -2.35 -5.12
C GLY A 102 -15.11 -1.63 -5.50
N HIS A 103 -15.26 -0.35 -5.14
CA HIS A 103 -16.32 0.50 -5.66
C HIS A 103 -15.93 1.03 -7.04
N ASP A 104 -16.71 0.62 -8.05
CA ASP A 104 -16.61 1.06 -9.44
C ASP A 104 -16.58 2.60 -9.53
N PRO A 105 -15.50 3.21 -10.07
CA PRO A 105 -15.43 4.67 -10.26
C PRO A 105 -16.35 5.19 -11.38
N GLN A 106 -17.20 4.34 -11.96
CA GLN A 106 -18.07 4.68 -13.09
C GLN A 106 -19.55 4.81 -12.68
N LYS A 107 -19.86 4.71 -11.39
CA LYS A 107 -21.21 5.01 -10.85
C LYS A 107 -21.44 6.49 -10.55
N SER A 108 -20.47 7.37 -10.82
CA SER A 108 -20.59 8.82 -10.59
C SER A 108 -21.01 9.62 -11.83
N GLU A 109 -21.38 8.95 -12.93
CA GLU A 109 -21.96 9.59 -14.11
C GLU A 109 -23.42 9.14 -14.25
N THR A 110 -24.28 9.58 -13.34
CA THR A 110 -25.73 9.73 -13.58
C THR A 110 -26.34 10.67 -12.55
#